data_AF-A0A6P0T139-F1
#
_entry.id   AF-A0A6P0T139-F1
#
_cell.length_a   1.000
_cell.length_b   1.000
_cell.length_c   1.000
_cell.angle_alpha   90.00
_cell.angle_beta   90.00
_cell.angle_gamma   90.00
#
_symmetry.space_group_name_H-M   'P 1'
#
loop_
_entity.id
_entity.type
_entity.pdbx_description
1 polymer ?
#
loop_
_entity_poly.entity_id
_entity_poly.type
_entity_poly.pdbx_seq_one_letter_code
_entity_poly.pdbx_strand_id
1 'polypeptide(L)' 'MYRGEIWWANLPDPKGFEPGYRRPVLIIQDDLFNQSPINTVIVVIITSNTQLAEAPCN' A
#
# COMPACT_ATOMS: atom_id res chain seq x y z
N MET A 1 10.22 9.46 -2.05
CA MET A 1 9.18 8.49 -2.46
C MET A 1 8.44 9.12 -3.62
N TYR A 2 8.25 8.39 -4.71
CA TYR A 2 7.52 8.87 -5.89
C TYR A 2 6.35 7.95 -6.21
N ARG A 3 5.29 8.51 -6.78
CA ARG A 3 4.14 7.77 -7.28
C ARG A 3 4.59 6.74 -8.31
N GLY A 4 4.12 5.51 -8.14
CA GLY A 4 4.53 4.38 -9.00
C GLY A 4 5.70 3.56 -8.47
N GLU A 5 6.43 4.02 -7.45
CA GLU A 5 7.45 3.21 -6.80
C GLU A 5 6.83 2.09 -5.95
N ILE A 6 7.50 0.93 -5.93
CA ILE A 6 7.16 -0.20 -5.06
C ILE A 6 8.14 -0.25 -3.89
N TRP A 7 7.61 -0.30 -2.68
CA TRP A 7 8.39 -0.34 -1.44
C TRP A 7 7.94 -1.50 -0.55
N TRP A 8 8.85 -1.99 0.29
CA TRP A 8 8.48 -2.88 1.39
C TRP A 8 8.02 -2.05 2.59
N ALA A 9 6.80 -2.26 3.06
CA ALA A 9 6.27 -1.61 4.27
C ALA A 9 6.14 -2.63 5.40
N ASN A 10 6.50 -2.25 6.63
CA ASN A 10 6.22 -3.01 7.84
C ASN A 10 4.88 -2.53 8.41
N LEU A 11 3.82 -3.30 8.20
CA LEU A 11 2.48 -3.01 8.73
C LEU A 11 2.30 -3.69 10.08
N PRO A 12 1.45 -3.15 10.98
CA PRO A 12 1.11 -3.79 12.24
C PRO A 12 0.46 -5.16 12.04
N ASP A 13 0.30 -5.90 13.14
CA ASP A 13 -0.49 -7.13 13.11
C ASP A 13 -1.92 -6.82 12.64
N PRO A 14 -2.45 -7.57 11.65
CA PRO A 14 -3.75 -7.29 11.07
C PRO A 14 -4.85 -7.51 12.09
N LYS A 15 -5.86 -6.64 12.07
CA LYS A 15 -7.11 -6.82 12.80
C LYS A 15 -8.22 -7.15 11.79
N GLY A 16 -8.79 -8.35 11.89
CA GLY A 16 -9.80 -8.81 10.94
C GLY A 16 -9.22 -8.97 9.53
N PHE A 17 -9.82 -8.28 8.55
CA PHE A 17 -9.44 -8.35 7.13
C PHE A 17 -8.49 -7.23 6.70
N GLU A 18 -7.97 -6.45 7.64
CA GLU A 18 -7.01 -5.40 7.34
C GLU A 18 -5.66 -5.96 6.84
N PRO A 19 -4.94 -5.21 6.00
CA PRO A 19 -3.56 -5.54 5.64
C PRO A 19 -2.63 -5.49 6.87
N GLY A 20 -1.74 -6.47 7.00
CA GLY A 20 -0.76 -6.51 8.10
C GLY A 20 0.57 -7.14 7.70
N TYR A 21 1.54 -7.17 8.63
CA TYR A 21 2.89 -7.69 8.40
C TYR A 21 3.70 -6.96 7.32
N ARG A 22 4.93 -7.42 7.09
CA ARG A 22 5.81 -6.89 6.05
C ARG A 22 5.36 -7.33 4.65
N ARG A 23 5.05 -6.38 3.77
CA ARG A 23 4.61 -6.67 2.39
C ARG A 23 4.94 -5.54 1.40
N PRO A 24 5.00 -5.84 0.09
CA PRO A 24 5.15 -4.81 -0.93
C PRO A 24 3.92 -3.90 -0.99
N VAL A 25 4.15 -2.61 -1.21
CA VAL A 25 3.13 -1.58 -1.39
C VAL A 25 3.50 -0.69 -2.57
N LEU A 26 2.50 -0.20 -3.28
CA LEU A 26 2.65 0.76 -4.38
C LEU A 26 2.27 2.15 -3.90
N ILE A 27 3.15 3.13 -4.09
CA ILE A 27 2.84 4.52 -3.77
C ILE A 27 1.86 5.08 -4.80
N ILE A 28 0.71 5.55 -4.32
CA ILE A 28 -0.34 6.15 -5.16
C ILE A 28 -0.57 7.63 -4.88
N GLN A 29 -0.03 8.14 -3.76
CA GLN A 29 -0.08 9.56 -3.41
C GLN A 29 0.64 10.41 -4.46
N ASP A 30 0.09 11.60 -4.73
CA ASP A 30 0.67 12.56 -5.66
C ASP A 30 2.04 13.06 -5.19
N ASP A 31 2.95 13.28 -6.14
CA ASP A 31 4.34 13.64 -5.84
C ASP A 31 4.48 15.01 -5.18
N LEU A 32 3.53 15.93 -5.40
CA LEU A 32 3.50 17.20 -4.68
C LEU A 32 3.41 16.99 -3.16
N PHE A 33 2.63 16.00 -2.71
CA PHE A 33 2.53 15.65 -1.30
C PHE A 33 3.68 14.77 -0.83
N ASN A 34 4.17 13.86 -1.68
CA ASN A 34 5.32 13.01 -1.34
C ASN A 34 6.61 13.82 -1.09
N GLN A 35 6.75 14.98 -1.73
CA GLN A 35 7.89 15.90 -1.57
C GLN A 35 7.61 17.02 -0.56
N SER A 36 6.45 17.00 0.10
CA SER A 36 6.11 17.94 1.16
C SER A 36 6.67 17.48 2.52
N PRO A 37 6.63 18.33 3.56
CA PRO A 37 7.02 17.94 4.93
C PRO A 37 6.08 16.94 5.63
N ILE A 38 5.02 16.47 4.98
CA ILE A 38 4.07 15.52 5.60
C ILE A 38 4.74 14.15 5.73
N ASN A 39 4.71 13.57 6.93
CA ASN A 39 5.35 12.28 7.24
C ASN A 39 4.43 11.07 6.97
N THR A 40 3.49 11.20 6.04
CA THR A 40 2.56 10.13 5.65
C THR A 40 2.53 10.00 4.12
N VAL A 41 2.27 8.79 3.66
CA VAL A 41 2.14 8.45 2.24
C VAL A 41 0.95 7.52 2.06
N ILE A 42 0.12 7.79 1.05
CA ILE A 42 -0.97 6.89 0.65
C ILE A 42 -0.40 5.81 -0.28
N VAL A 43 -0.67 4.55 0.07
CA VAL A 43 -0.22 3.38 -0.68
C VAL A 43 -1.38 2.41 -0.91
N VAL A 44 -1.24 1.56 -1.93
CA VAL A 44 -2.07 0.36 -2.07
C VAL A 44 -1.24 -0.88 -1.79
N ILE A 45 -1.89 -1.90 -1.23
CA ILE A 45 -1.25 -3.14 -0.84
C ILE A 45 -1.06 -4.03 -2.07
N ILE A 46 0.13 -4.61 -2.20
CA ILE A 46 0.38 -5.69 -3.16
C ILE A 46 0.34 -7.02 -2.41
N THR A 47 -0.31 -8.00 -3.02
CA THR A 47 -0.45 -9.36 -2.50
C THR A 47 -0.17 -10.36 -3.61
N SER A 48 0.38 -11.51 -3.26
CA SER A 48 0.57 -12.62 -4.21
C SER A 48 -0.70 -13.45 -4.41
N ASN A 49 -1.76 -13.21 -3.62
CA ASN A 49 -3.03 -13.88 -3.81
C ASN A 49 -3.79 -13.27 -4.99
N THR A 50 -3.55 -13.81 -6.19
CA THR A 50 -4.17 -13.34 -7.44
C THR A 50 -5.66 -13.62 -7.54
N GLN A 51 -6.21 -14.53 -6.72
CA GLN A 51 -7.66 -14.82 -6.69
C GLN A 51 -8.47 -13.57 -6.31
N LEU A 52 -7.87 -12.60 -5.60
CA LEU A 52 -8.51 -11.34 -5.25
C LEU A 52 -8.79 -10.44 -6.47
N ALA A 53 -8.12 -10.65 -7.60
CA ALA A 53 -8.41 -9.92 -8.83
C ALA A 53 -9.74 -10.35 -9.48
N GLU A 54 -10.21 -11.57 -9.18
CA GLU A 54 -11.47 -12.12 -9.66
C GLU A 54 -12.62 -11.91 -8.67
N ALA A 55 -12.30 -11.53 -7.43
CA ALA A 55 -13.31 -11.25 -6.42
C ALA A 55 -14.19 -10.07 -6.88
N PRO A 56 -15.51 -10.12 -6.65
CA PRO A 56 -16.38 -8.98 -6.91
C PRO A 56 -15.85 -7.78 -6.12
N CYS A 57 -15.64 -6.66 -6.81
CA CYS A 57 -15.23 -5.43 -6.14
C CYS A 57 -16.39 -5.01 -5.22
N ASN A 58 -16.08 -4.86 -3.93
CA ASN A 58 -17.02 -4.38 -2.93
C ASN A 58 -17.38 -2.91 -3.18
#